data_AF-A0A7R9ZGZ1-F1
#
_entry.id   AF-A0A7R9ZGZ1-F1
#
_cell.length_a   1.000
_cell.length_b   1.000
_cell.length_c   1.000
_cell.angle_alpha   90.00
_cell.angle_beta   90.00
_cell.angle_gamma   90.00
#
_symmetry.space_group_name_H-M   'P 1'
#
loop_
_entity.id
_entity.type
_entity.pdbx_description
1 polymer ?
#
loop_
_entity_poly.entity_id
_entity_poly.type
_entity_poly.pdbx_seq_one_letter_code
_entity_poly.pdbx_strand_id
1 'polypeptide(L)'
;TFDVVPRTALPFGGGKAKNKGGSENDDEGAVVVDVHDDLKREVAFYNAALEGALEARAKCREASVPFDRPDDFFAEMVKTDDHMAKIKDRLIFETKKMEAFERRKSNKEIKA
;
A
#
# COMPACT_ATOMS: atom_id res chain seq x y z
N THR A 1 13.30 -22.51 -12.16
CA THR A 1 12.53 -21.26 -12.22
C THR A 1 12.26 -20.81 -10.80
N PHE A 2 12.55 -19.56 -10.45
CA PHE A 2 12.35 -19.04 -9.09
C PHE A 2 10.89 -18.59 -8.99
N ASP A 3 10.00 -19.57 -8.80
CA ASP A 3 8.58 -19.31 -8.64
C ASP A 3 8.37 -18.78 -7.21
N VAL A 4 8.46 -17.46 -7.04
CA VAL A 4 8.09 -16.78 -5.80
C VAL A 4 6.57 -16.76 -5.73
N VAL A 5 6.01 -17.87 -5.27
CA VAL A 5 4.60 -17.90 -4.88
C VAL A 5 4.50 -17.20 -3.53
N PRO A 6 3.77 -16.08 -3.41
CA PRO A 6 3.56 -15.43 -2.12
C PRO A 6 2.93 -16.44 -1.16
N ARG A 7 3.42 -16.50 0.07
CA ARG A 7 2.92 -17.46 1.08
C ARG A 7 1.43 -17.25 1.37
N THR A 8 0.99 -16.00 1.26
CA THR A 8 -0.40 -15.59 1.36
C THR A 8 -0.98 -15.45 -0.05
N ALA A 9 -1.98 -16.26 -0.37
CA ALA A 9 -2.71 -16.10 -1.63
C ALA A 9 -3.49 -14.78 -1.59
N LEU A 10 -3.59 -14.11 -2.74
CA LEU A 10 -4.44 -12.93 -2.84
C LEU A 10 -5.89 -13.31 -2.48
N PRO A 11 -6.60 -12.44 -1.73
CA PRO A 11 -7.95 -12.70 -1.26
C PRO A 11 -9.02 -12.70 -2.36
N PHE A 12 -8.63 -12.65 -3.63
CA PHE A 12 -9.52 -12.68 -4.78
C PHE A 12 -8.98 -13.65 -5.84
N GLY A 13 -9.88 -14.36 -6.52
CA GLY A 13 -9.53 -15.38 -7.52
C GLY A 13 -9.66 -16.83 -7.03
N GLY A 14 -9.97 -17.05 -5.75
CA GLY A 14 -10.33 -18.37 -5.22
C GLY A 14 -11.73 -18.80 -5.68
N GLY A 15 -11.80 -19.55 -6.79
CA GLY A 15 -13.06 -20.14 -7.27
C GLY A 15 -13.62 -21.15 -6.27
N LYS A 16 -14.62 -20.75 -5.48
CA LYS A 16 -15.63 -21.67 -4.94
C LYS A 16 -16.96 -21.34 -5.61
N ALA A 17 -17.50 -22.35 -6.28
CA ALA A 17 -18.79 -22.31 -6.94
C ALA A 17 -19.87 -21.73 -6.00
N LYS A 18 -20.78 -20.94 -6.58
CA LYS A 18 -21.91 -20.34 -5.88
C LYS A 18 -22.61 -21.36 -4.98
N ASN A 19 -22.66 -21.10 -3.68
CA ASN A 19 -23.79 -21.54 -2.89
C ASN A 19 -24.32 -20.34 -2.11
N LYS A 20 -25.59 -20.00 -2.34
CA LYS A 20 -26.32 -18.96 -1.62
C LYS A 20 -26.49 -19.41 -0.17
N GLY A 21 -25.92 -18.67 0.77
CA GLY A 21 -26.20 -18.83 2.20
C GLY A 21 -25.11 -18.17 3.02
N GLY A 22 -25.45 -17.10 3.74
CA GLY A 22 -24.52 -16.40 4.62
C GLY A 22 -24.26 -17.15 5.93
N SER A 23 -23.10 -16.89 6.52
CA SER A 23 -22.84 -16.92 7.97
C SER A 23 -21.49 -16.26 8.23
N GLU A 24 -21.47 -15.27 9.12
CA GLU A 24 -20.29 -14.84 9.87
C GLU A 24 -19.87 -15.97 10.83
N ASN A 25 -18.57 -16.31 10.89
CA ASN A 25 -17.79 -16.79 12.04
C ASN A 25 -16.39 -17.23 11.58
N ASP A 26 -15.40 -16.93 12.42
CA ASP A 26 -13.95 -16.98 12.19
C ASP A 26 -13.39 -18.38 11.91
N ASP A 27 -12.88 -18.58 10.69
CA ASP A 27 -11.99 -19.67 10.27
C ASP A 27 -10.83 -19.00 9.51
N GLU A 28 -9.58 -19.48 9.66
CA GLU A 28 -8.39 -18.96 8.96
C GLU A 28 -8.42 -19.28 7.44
N GLY A 29 -9.57 -19.04 6.82
CA GLY A 29 -9.85 -19.13 5.41
C GLY A 29 -9.78 -17.74 4.78
N ALA A 30 -9.05 -17.66 3.67
CA ALA A 30 -8.90 -16.46 2.84
C ALA A 30 -10.16 -15.59 2.84
N VAL A 31 -10.07 -14.40 3.45
CA VAL A 31 -11.11 -13.37 3.40
C VAL A 31 -11.36 -13.07 1.93
N VAL A 32 -12.45 -13.56 1.35
CA VAL A 32 -12.73 -13.32 -0.06
C VAL A 32 -13.11 -11.84 -0.22
N VAL A 33 -12.17 -11.03 -0.71
CA VAL A 33 -12.39 -9.62 -0.99
C VAL A 33 -13.14 -9.48 -2.31
N ASP A 34 -14.19 -8.66 -2.32
CA ASP A 34 -14.90 -8.32 -3.55
C ASP A 34 -13.94 -7.67 -4.54
N VAL A 35 -13.83 -8.25 -5.74
CA VAL A 35 -12.95 -7.78 -6.82
C VAL A 35 -13.31 -6.35 -7.26
N HIS A 36 -14.57 -5.95 -7.08
CA HIS A 36 -15.05 -4.62 -7.46
C HIS A 36 -14.83 -3.56 -6.38
N ASP A 37 -14.46 -3.95 -5.15
CA ASP A 37 -14.06 -3.04 -4.09
C ASP A 37 -12.58 -2.69 -4.23
N ASP A 38 -12.31 -1.62 -4.98
CA ASP A 38 -10.95 -1.18 -5.30
C ASP A 38 -10.12 -0.89 -4.04
N LEU A 39 -10.72 -0.26 -3.01
CA LEU A 39 -10.00 0.07 -1.78
C LEU A 39 -9.49 -1.18 -1.07
N LYS A 40 -10.35 -2.20 -0.92
CA LYS A 40 -9.92 -3.46 -0.27
C LYS A 40 -8.95 -4.24 -1.14
N ARG A 41 -9.10 -4.17 -2.47
CA ARG A 41 -8.19 -4.81 -3.42
C ARG A 41 -6.79 -4.19 -3.37
N GLU A 42 -6.69 -2.86 -3.34
CA GLU A 42 -5.40 -2.16 -3.22
C GLU A 42 -4.71 -2.46 -1.89
N VAL A 43 -5.45 -2.55 -0.78
CA VAL A 43 -4.90 -2.96 0.52
C VAL A 43 -4.35 -4.39 0.47
N ALA A 44 -5.06 -5.30 -0.17
CA ALA A 44 -4.59 -6.67 -0.35
C ALA A 44 -3.31 -6.75 -1.19
N PHE A 45 -3.20 -6.01 -2.29
CA PHE A 45 -1.98 -5.92 -3.08
C PHE A 45 -0.82 -5.34 -2.29
N TYR A 46 -1.07 -4.29 -1.51
CA TYR A 46 -0.07 -3.65 -0.66
C TYR A 46 0.51 -4.64 0.37
N ASN A 47 -0.35 -5.37 1.08
CA ASN A 47 0.08 -6.34 2.10
C ASN A 47 0.94 -7.46 1.50
N ALA A 48 0.50 -8.02 0.36
CA ALA A 48 1.26 -9.06 -0.34
C ALA A 48 2.65 -8.57 -0.81
N ALA A 49 2.72 -7.35 -1.35
CA ALA A 49 3.98 -6.74 -1.75
C ALA A 49 4.91 -6.48 -0.55
N LEU A 50 4.35 -6.02 0.58
CA LEU A 50 5.10 -5.78 1.81
C LEU A 50 5.70 -7.07 2.38
N GLU A 51 4.92 -8.14 2.46
CA GLU A 51 5.40 -9.46 2.91
C GLU A 51 6.55 -9.98 2.03
N GLY A 52 6.39 -9.87 0.70
CA GLY A 52 7.43 -10.25 -0.25
C GLY A 52 8.72 -9.44 -0.09
N ALA A 53 8.61 -8.12 0.12
CA ALA A 53 9.75 -7.25 0.36
C ALA A 53 10.48 -7.58 1.67
N LEU A 54 9.74 -7.89 2.75
CA LEU A 54 10.31 -8.28 4.04
C LEU A 54 11.04 -9.63 3.95
N GLU A 55 10.45 -10.60 3.24
CA GLU A 55 11.10 -11.89 2.97
C GLU A 55 12.38 -11.72 2.16
N ALA A 56 12.35 -10.90 1.10
CA ALA A 56 13.53 -10.59 0.30
C ALA A 56 14.63 -9.94 1.16
N ARG A 57 14.28 -8.97 2.01
CA ARG A 57 15.22 -8.30 2.92
C ARG A 57 15.90 -9.30 3.86
N ALA A 58 15.15 -10.25 4.42
CA ALA A 58 15.71 -11.28 5.29
C ALA A 58 16.72 -12.18 4.55
N LYS A 59 16.38 -12.61 3.34
CA LYS A 59 17.27 -13.43 2.48
C LYS A 59 18.51 -12.67 2.04
N CYS A 60 18.38 -11.39 1.67
CA CYS A 60 19.52 -10.53 1.33
C CYS A 60 20.49 -10.38 2.50
N ARG A 61 19.97 -10.23 3.73
CA ARG A 61 20.80 -10.14 4.94
C ARG A 61 21.57 -11.44 5.21
N GLU A 62 20.93 -12.59 5.04
CA GLU A 62 21.58 -13.90 5.16
C GLU A 62 22.68 -14.08 4.10
N ALA A 63 22.42 -13.66 2.86
CA ALA A 63 23.37 -13.68 1.77
C ALA A 63 24.44 -12.56 1.84
N SER A 64 24.41 -11.70 2.86
CA SER A 64 25.31 -10.54 3.02
C SER A 64 25.31 -9.57 1.81
N VAL A 65 24.16 -9.42 1.15
CA VAL A 65 23.95 -8.48 0.04
C VAL A 65 23.33 -7.18 0.58
N PRO A 66 23.89 -6.00 0.27
CA PRO A 66 23.31 -4.72 0.68
C PRO A 66 21.94 -4.53 0.00
N PHE A 67 20.92 -4.25 0.81
CA PHE A 67 19.53 -4.10 0.35
C PHE A 67 19.10 -2.64 0.26
N ASP A 68 19.49 -1.83 1.24
CA ASP A 68 19.11 -0.42 1.33
C ASP A 68 19.96 0.44 0.38
N ARG A 69 19.33 1.43 -0.25
CA ARG A 69 20.03 2.43 -1.06
C ARG A 69 20.80 3.38 -0.14
N PRO A 70 22.12 3.55 -0.29
CA PRO A 70 22.87 4.57 0.45
C PRO A 70 22.44 5.98 0.06
N ASP A 71 22.38 6.89 1.04
CA ASP A 71 22.00 8.29 0.81
C ASP A 71 22.97 9.03 -0.13
N ASP A 72 24.24 8.62 -0.14
CA ASP A 72 25.32 9.22 -0.94
C ASP A 72 25.52 8.51 -2.30
N PHE A 73 24.51 7.79 -2.79
CA PHE A 73 24.55 7.14 -4.10
C PHE A 73 23.63 7.85 -5.10
N PHE A 74 24.22 8.81 -5.83
CA PHE A 74 23.55 9.60 -6.88
C PHE A 74 23.65 8.91 -8.25
N ALA A 75 22.67 8.07 -8.55
CA ALA A 75 22.47 7.45 -9.87
C ALA A 75 21.17 7.93 -10.51
N GLU A 76 21.03 7.75 -11.83
CA GLU A 76 19.81 8.09 -12.56
C GLU A 76 18.60 7.32 -12.01
N MET A 77 17.52 8.06 -11.74
CA MET A 77 16.27 7.51 -11.21
C MET A 77 15.22 7.41 -12.32
N VAL A 78 14.25 6.51 -12.16
CA VAL A 78 13.15 6.30 -13.13
C VAL A 78 12.35 7.59 -13.41
N LYS A 79 12.28 8.51 -12.45
CA LYS A 79 11.63 9.82 -12.58
C LYS A 79 12.65 10.92 -12.35
N THR A 80 12.57 11.98 -13.15
CA THR A 80 13.44 13.16 -13.01
C THR A 80 13.09 13.98 -11.77
N ASP A 81 14.08 14.72 -11.26
CA ASP A 81 13.90 15.60 -10.10
C ASP A 81 12.86 16.69 -10.36
N ASP A 82 12.83 17.27 -11.56
CA ASP A 82 11.81 18.25 -11.98
C ASP A 82 10.39 17.68 -11.91
N HIS A 83 10.21 16.41 -12.25
CA HIS A 83 8.91 15.75 -12.13
C HIS A 83 8.54 15.50 -10.66
N MET A 84 9.48 15.09 -9.83
CA MET A 84 9.26 14.87 -8.40
C MET A 84 9.01 16.18 -7.63
N ALA A 85 9.62 17.29 -8.05
CA ALA A 85 9.36 18.62 -7.51
C ALA A 85 7.90 19.03 -7.71
N LYS A 86 7.35 18.82 -8.91
CA LYS A 86 5.93 19.09 -9.22
C LYS A 86 4.98 18.26 -8.36
N ILE A 87 5.30 16.99 -8.13
CA ILE A 87 4.51 16.13 -7.24
C ILE A 87 4.55 16.69 -5.82
N LYS A 88 5.74 17.02 -5.31
CA LYS A 88 5.90 17.60 -3.96
C LYS A 88 5.11 18.88 -3.79
N ASP A 89 5.16 19.80 -4.75
CA ASP A 89 4.41 21.05 -4.72
C ASP A 89 2.90 20.82 -4.66
N ARG A 90 2.40 19.84 -5.41
CA ARG A 90 0.98 19.45 -5.36
C ARG A 90 0.58 18.91 -3.99
N LEU A 91 1.39 18.02 -3.39
CA LEU A 91 1.12 17.52 -2.04
C LEU A 91 1.08 18.65 -1.01
N ILE A 92 2.05 19.58 -1.06
CA ILE A 92 2.11 20.74 -0.15
C ILE A 92 0.88 21.65 -0.34
N PHE A 93 0.42 21.83 -1.58
CA PHE A 93 -0.77 22.61 -1.84
C PHE A 93 -2.04 21.95 -1.26
N GLU A 94 -2.19 20.64 -1.42
CA GLU A 94 -3.32 19.88 -0.90
C GLU A 94 -3.36 19.89 0.65
N THR A 95 -2.22 19.70 1.31
CA THR A 95 -2.13 19.78 2.78
C THR A 95 -2.48 21.17 3.30
N LYS A 96 -1.91 22.23 2.73
CA LYS A 96 -2.24 23.62 3.10
C LYS A 96 -3.73 23.93 2.90
N LYS A 97 -4.34 23.40 1.84
CA LYS A 97 -5.78 23.56 1.58
C LYS A 97 -6.63 22.90 2.66
N MET A 98 -6.26 21.69 3.10
CA MET A 98 -6.92 20.98 4.20
C MET A 98 -6.78 21.74 5.52
N GLU A 99 -5.57 22.14 5.89
CA GLU A 99 -5.30 22.92 7.11
C GLU A 99 -6.08 24.24 7.14
N ALA A 100 -6.15 24.94 6.00
CA ALA A 100 -6.93 26.17 5.89
C ALA A 100 -8.45 25.92 6.01
N PHE A 101 -8.95 24.76 5.60
CA PHE A 101 -10.33 24.37 5.79
C PHE A 101 -10.62 24.04 7.27
N GLU A 102 -9.76 23.23 7.91
CA GLU A 102 -9.87 22.87 9.32
C GLU A 102 -9.82 24.10 10.21
N ARG A 103 -8.87 25.02 9.97
CA ARG A 103 -8.76 26.30 10.69
C ARG A 103 -10.00 27.17 10.53
N ARG A 104 -10.63 27.16 9.34
CA ARG A 104 -11.89 27.90 9.13
C ARG A 104 -13.06 27.27 9.88
N LYS A 105 -13.10 25.94 9.99
CA LYS A 105 -14.14 25.23 10.74
C LYS A 105 -13.99 25.51 12.25
N SER A 106 -12.80 25.35 12.81
CA SER A 106 -12.56 25.63 14.24
C SER A 106 -12.83 27.09 14.61
N ASN A 107 -12.42 28.04 13.76
CA ASN A 107 -12.71 29.45 13.98
C ASN A 107 -14.22 29.79 13.96
N LYS A 108 -15.06 28.99 13.30
CA LYS A 108 -16.52 29.15 13.33
C LYS A 108 -17.10 28.56 14.61
N GLU A 109 -16.61 27.40 15.04
CA GLU A 109 -17.03 26.74 16.27
C GLU A 109 -16.67 27.56 17.52
N ILE A 110 -15.52 28.25 17.52
CA ILE A 110 -15.12 29.15 18.61
C ILE A 110 -15.97 30.44 18.66
N LYS A 111 -16.52 30.86 17.53
CA LYS A 111 -17.31 32.09 17.41
C LYS A 111 -18.82 31.88 17.59
N ALA A 112 -19.28 30.63 17.56
CA ALA A 112 -20.65 30.22 17.85
C ALA A 112 -20.82 30.01 19.36
#